data_AF-A0A517P925-F1
#
_entry.id   AF-A0A517P925-F1
#
_cell.length_a   1.000
_cell.length_b   1.000
_cell.length_c   1.000
_cell.angle_alpha   90.00
_cell.angle_beta   90.00
_cell.angle_gamma   90.00
#
_symmetry.space_group_name_H-M   'P 1'
#
loop_
_entity.id
_entity.type
_entity.pdbx_description
1 polymer ?
#
loop_
_entity_poly.entity_id
_entity_poly.type
_entity_poly.pdbx_seq_one_letter_code
_entity_poly.pdbx_strand_id
1 'polypeptide(L)'
;MPGPTLTAAWADRVADAMPFARRLPGFGALTGPAGAPPPPPEPYSLPCRCGAVVTGMRTEREREVPCLNCGEPHFVLPADVYPAPPDRAAAAKPKRPPARTKAKPAAEPVPAGPPAAPRVPWRTRLATAARRQATPLRLIALGLTAVVATTTWWGVVQSRRAEARVTIAEAPAAAEEALSAGQFALAAKRFDALAAAYETLGRATEPRARAARQQAREATAVTGLAALSPAEIARQAAAARAPADRTAWLQSYDALYRGRWVILDTYAARVNAPAAAPPAAPAAEGENDADRDREETAPPERIELLYPLAAGGTRFRLIGDPAVPGDLSVGDDPRRAVLAGRYGAFARVPGENGRGAVWELRLEPGSAFLWTGAETLAAIGFDLAGPDGAAVRTLLARQAEELGLGEPTEPAPAAEAGP
;
A
#
# COMPACT_ATOMS: atom_id res chain seq x y z
N MET A 1 -16.78 24.05 31.47
CA MET A 1 -17.81 24.41 30.48
C MET A 1 -17.52 23.62 29.21
N PRO A 2 -18.24 22.53 28.90
CA PRO A 2 -18.02 21.79 27.67
C PRO A 2 -18.60 22.57 26.48
N GLY A 3 -17.77 22.84 25.47
CA GLY A 3 -18.19 23.49 24.23
C GLY A 3 -19.06 22.58 23.34
N PRO A 4 -19.84 23.15 22.40
CA PRO A 4 -20.76 22.39 21.57
C PRO A 4 -20.02 21.46 20.59
N THR A 5 -20.50 20.22 20.49
CA THR A 5 -19.99 19.19 19.59
C THR A 5 -20.49 19.42 18.16
N LEU A 6 -19.55 19.74 17.26
CA LEU A 6 -19.73 20.13 15.85
C LEU A 6 -20.19 19.01 14.89
N THR A 7 -20.72 17.88 15.37
CA THR A 7 -20.88 16.69 14.53
C THR A 7 -22.24 16.53 13.85
N ALA A 8 -23.30 17.19 14.33
CA ALA A 8 -24.64 17.02 13.75
C ALA A 8 -24.90 17.95 12.53
N ALA A 9 -24.37 19.17 12.54
CA ALA A 9 -24.65 20.17 11.49
C ALA A 9 -23.84 19.97 10.19
N TRP A 10 -22.85 19.06 10.20
CA TRP A 10 -21.99 18.79 9.05
C TRP A 10 -22.61 17.81 8.05
N ALA A 11 -23.39 16.83 8.53
CA ALA A 11 -24.02 15.82 7.66
C ALA A 11 -25.10 16.42 6.73
N ASP A 12 -25.88 17.39 7.21
CA ASP A 12 -26.95 18.01 6.41
C ASP A 12 -26.41 18.98 5.34
N ARG A 13 -25.22 19.57 5.51
CA ARG A 13 -24.63 20.49 4.51
C ARG A 13 -23.95 19.79 3.33
N VAL A 14 -23.52 18.54 3.49
CA VAL A 14 -22.89 17.78 2.41
C VAL A 14 -23.94 17.28 1.40
N ALA A 15 -25.19 17.10 1.82
CA ALA A 15 -26.29 16.70 0.94
C ALA A 15 -26.75 17.84 -0.01
N ASP A 16 -26.66 19.10 0.41
CA ASP A 16 -27.10 20.27 -0.37
C ASP A 16 -26.03 20.83 -1.33
N ALA A 17 -24.77 20.36 -1.24
CA ALA A 17 -23.65 20.94 -1.99
C ALA A 17 -23.37 20.30 -3.37
N MET A 18 -24.23 19.43 -3.90
CA MET A 18 -24.04 18.81 -5.23
C MET A 18 -25.09 19.22 -6.28
N PRO A 19 -25.00 20.43 -6.90
CA PRO A 19 -25.78 20.78 -8.08
C PRO A 19 -25.01 20.61 -9.40
N PHE A 20 -24.03 19.69 -9.49
CA PHE A 20 -23.14 19.57 -10.67
C PHE A 20 -23.44 18.42 -11.64
N ALA A 21 -24.68 17.92 -11.65
CA ALA A 21 -25.13 16.95 -12.64
C ALA A 21 -26.09 17.60 -13.64
N ARG A 22 -25.59 18.39 -14.61
CA ARG A 22 -26.26 18.63 -15.91
C ARG A 22 -25.39 19.43 -16.89
N ARG A 23 -25.28 18.87 -18.11
CA ARG A 23 -24.77 19.41 -19.39
C ARG A 23 -23.27 19.29 -19.65
N LEU A 24 -22.88 18.15 -20.22
CA LEU A 24 -21.81 18.10 -21.21
C LEU A 24 -22.43 18.20 -22.62
N PRO A 25 -21.87 19.01 -23.53
CA PRO A 25 -22.32 19.11 -24.92
C PRO A 25 -21.91 17.89 -25.75
N GLY A 26 -22.73 17.59 -26.76
CA GLY A 26 -22.74 16.38 -27.57
C GLY A 26 -21.39 15.90 -28.11
N PHE A 27 -21.08 14.64 -27.80
CA PHE A 27 -20.15 13.84 -28.59
C PHE A 27 -20.85 13.41 -29.88
N GLY A 28 -20.29 13.84 -31.01
CA GLY A 28 -20.74 13.47 -32.34
C GLY A 28 -20.70 11.97 -32.55
N ALA A 29 -21.82 11.41 -32.99
CA ALA A 29 -21.95 10.01 -33.34
C ALA A 29 -21.01 9.67 -34.50
N LEU A 30 -20.04 8.80 -34.24
CA LEU A 30 -19.34 8.06 -35.28
C LEU A 30 -20.35 7.08 -35.89
N THR A 31 -20.95 7.46 -37.01
CA THR A 31 -21.81 6.59 -37.80
C THR A 31 -20.94 5.51 -38.44
N GLY A 32 -20.88 4.34 -37.80
CA GLY A 32 -20.36 3.12 -38.41
C GLY A 32 -21.18 2.69 -39.63
N PRO A 33 -20.61 1.83 -40.50
CA PRO A 33 -21.25 1.40 -41.74
C PRO A 33 -22.61 0.74 -41.46
N ALA A 34 -23.63 1.21 -42.18
CA ALA A 34 -25.00 0.76 -42.07
C ALA A 34 -25.15 -0.73 -42.45
N GLY A 35 -25.85 -1.49 -41.60
CA GLY A 35 -26.73 -2.56 -42.09
C GLY A 35 -26.40 -4.01 -41.78
N ALA A 36 -25.60 -4.34 -40.77
CA ALA A 36 -25.63 -5.70 -40.23
C ALA A 36 -26.82 -5.84 -39.25
N PRO A 37 -27.74 -6.81 -39.41
CA PRO A 37 -28.78 -7.07 -38.43
C PRO A 37 -28.14 -7.39 -37.07
N PRO A 38 -28.69 -6.89 -35.95
CA PRO A 38 -28.09 -7.10 -34.63
C PRO A 38 -27.97 -8.61 -34.36
N PRO A 39 -26.82 -9.07 -33.84
CA PRO A 39 -26.64 -10.48 -33.51
C PRO A 39 -27.68 -10.92 -32.48
N PRO A 40 -28.16 -12.17 -32.54
CA PRO A 40 -29.11 -12.69 -31.55
C PRO A 40 -28.51 -12.62 -30.13
N PRO A 41 -29.31 -12.29 -29.10
CA PRO A 41 -28.81 -12.13 -27.74
C PRO A 41 -28.20 -13.43 -27.20
N GLU A 42 -26.97 -13.35 -26.69
CA GLU A 42 -26.27 -14.50 -26.12
C GLU A 42 -26.65 -14.70 -24.64
N PRO A 43 -27.00 -15.92 -24.21
CA PRO A 43 -27.25 -16.21 -22.80
C PRO A 43 -25.93 -16.21 -22.01
N TYR A 44 -25.98 -15.78 -20.75
CA TYR A 44 -24.86 -15.89 -19.81
C TYR A 44 -25.26 -16.61 -18.52
N SER A 45 -24.26 -17.18 -17.84
CA SER A 45 -24.39 -17.86 -16.54
C SER A 45 -23.18 -17.54 -15.66
N LEU A 46 -23.40 -16.78 -14.57
CA LEU A 46 -22.35 -16.36 -13.65
C LEU A 46 -22.57 -17.01 -12.26
N PRO A 47 -21.56 -17.66 -11.66
CA PRO A 47 -21.66 -18.17 -10.31
C PRO A 47 -21.58 -17.01 -9.31
N CYS A 48 -22.55 -16.97 -8.38
CA CYS A 48 -22.55 -16.03 -7.26
C CYS A 48 -21.84 -16.63 -6.04
N ARG A 49 -21.29 -15.78 -5.16
CA ARG A 49 -20.59 -16.19 -3.94
C ARG A 49 -21.49 -16.94 -2.95
N CYS A 50 -22.80 -16.67 -2.96
CA CYS A 50 -23.79 -17.41 -2.17
C CYS A 50 -24.13 -18.80 -2.71
N GLY A 51 -23.54 -19.22 -3.84
CA GLY A 51 -23.79 -20.51 -4.49
C GLY A 51 -24.92 -20.51 -5.52
N ALA A 52 -25.70 -19.42 -5.63
CA ALA A 52 -26.70 -19.27 -6.69
C ALA A 52 -26.03 -19.01 -8.06
N VAL A 53 -26.73 -19.34 -9.14
CA VAL A 53 -26.28 -19.05 -10.52
C VAL A 53 -27.14 -17.92 -11.08
N VAL A 54 -26.51 -16.79 -11.43
CA VAL A 54 -27.20 -15.66 -12.08
C VAL A 54 -27.21 -15.92 -13.57
N THR A 55 -28.41 -16.06 -14.15
CA THR A 55 -28.61 -16.29 -15.58
C THR A 55 -29.37 -15.12 -16.22
N GLY A 56 -29.12 -14.86 -17.51
CA GLY A 56 -29.77 -13.79 -18.25
C GLY A 56 -29.31 -13.72 -19.70
N MET A 57 -29.78 -12.69 -20.40
CA MET A 57 -29.37 -12.39 -21.78
C MET A 57 -28.38 -11.23 -21.78
N ARG A 58 -27.26 -11.37 -22.51
CA ARG A 58 -26.31 -10.27 -22.70
C ARG A 58 -26.96 -9.18 -23.56
N THR A 59 -26.70 -7.93 -23.18
CA THR A 59 -27.10 -6.75 -23.93
C THR A 59 -25.89 -6.13 -24.63
N GLU A 60 -26.12 -5.24 -25.59
CA GLU A 60 -25.05 -4.47 -26.25
C GLU A 60 -24.29 -3.55 -25.28
N ARG A 61 -24.91 -3.21 -24.15
CA ARG A 61 -24.31 -2.40 -23.08
C ARG A 61 -23.99 -3.29 -21.90
N GLU A 62 -22.93 -2.90 -21.19
CA GLU A 62 -22.61 -3.45 -19.88
C GLU A 62 -23.76 -3.20 -18.89
N ARG A 63 -24.00 -4.18 -18.02
CA ARG A 63 -25.08 -4.10 -17.03
C ARG A 63 -24.65 -4.75 -15.73
N GLU A 64 -24.99 -4.10 -14.63
CA GLU A 64 -24.99 -4.72 -13.30
C GLU A 64 -26.32 -5.41 -13.05
N VAL A 65 -26.26 -6.71 -12.74
CA VAL A 65 -27.43 -7.53 -12.43
C VAL A 65 -27.28 -8.05 -10.99
N PRO A 66 -28.19 -7.70 -10.06
CA PRO A 66 -28.11 -8.19 -8.70
C PRO A 66 -28.45 -9.68 -8.63
N CYS A 67 -27.73 -10.45 -7.82
CA CYS A 67 -28.10 -11.81 -7.51
C CYS A 67 -29.45 -11.82 -6.76
N LEU A 68 -30.41 -12.61 -7.24
CA LEU A 68 -31.75 -12.71 -6.63
C LEU A 68 -31.73 -13.33 -5.22
N ASN A 69 -30.64 -13.99 -4.83
CA ASN A 69 -30.54 -14.65 -3.52
C ASN A 69 -29.85 -13.79 -2.45
N CYS A 70 -28.71 -13.15 -2.75
CA CYS A 70 -27.95 -12.36 -1.78
C CYS A 70 -27.88 -10.86 -2.08
N GLY A 71 -28.38 -10.41 -3.23
CA GLY A 71 -28.31 -9.00 -3.65
C GLY A 71 -26.94 -8.52 -4.14
N GLU A 72 -25.92 -9.37 -4.15
CA GLU A 72 -24.57 -9.02 -4.62
C GLU A 72 -24.62 -8.65 -6.12
N PRO A 73 -24.09 -7.48 -6.53
CA PRO A 73 -24.12 -7.05 -7.92
C PRO A 73 -23.11 -7.83 -8.76
N HIS A 74 -23.55 -8.34 -9.91
CA HIS A 74 -22.69 -8.98 -10.91
C HIS A 74 -22.57 -8.12 -12.16
N PHE A 75 -21.34 -7.85 -12.58
CA PHE A 75 -21.07 -7.11 -13.81
C PHE A 75 -21.08 -8.05 -15.01
N VAL A 76 -22.02 -7.82 -15.95
CA VAL A 76 -22.14 -8.58 -17.20
C VAL A 76 -21.53 -7.76 -18.32
N LEU A 77 -20.49 -8.29 -18.95
CA LEU A 77 -19.85 -7.65 -20.10
C LEU A 77 -20.78 -7.69 -21.34
N PRO A 78 -20.66 -6.71 -22.25
CA PRO A 78 -21.32 -6.75 -23.55
C PRO A 78 -21.06 -8.06 -24.30
N ALA A 79 -21.91 -8.35 -25.30
CA ALA A 79 -21.58 -9.38 -26.29
C ALA A 79 -20.21 -9.04 -26.92
N ASP A 80 -19.34 -10.04 -27.07
CA ASP A 80 -18.00 -9.82 -27.61
C ASP A 80 -18.13 -9.35 -29.07
N VAL A 81 -17.77 -8.10 -29.32
CA VAL A 81 -17.86 -7.47 -30.66
C VAL A 81 -16.74 -7.99 -31.57
N TYR A 82 -15.73 -8.67 -31.00
CA TYR A 82 -14.67 -9.24 -31.80
C TYR A 82 -15.14 -10.56 -32.41
N PRO A 83 -14.98 -10.72 -33.74
CA PRO A 83 -15.30 -11.98 -34.39
C PRO A 83 -14.48 -13.08 -33.70
N ALA A 84 -15.16 -14.19 -33.38
CA ALA A 84 -14.48 -15.36 -32.83
C ALA A 84 -13.22 -15.62 -33.68
N PRO A 85 -12.02 -15.63 -33.08
CA PRO A 85 -10.80 -15.84 -33.85
C PRO A 85 -10.99 -17.10 -34.68
N PRO A 86 -10.71 -17.05 -35.99
CA PRO A 86 -11.02 -18.15 -36.90
C PRO A 86 -10.49 -19.43 -36.29
N ASP A 87 -11.37 -20.42 -36.15
CA ASP A 87 -11.09 -21.68 -35.46
C ASP A 87 -9.69 -22.11 -35.83
N ARG A 88 -8.75 -21.98 -34.88
CA ARG A 88 -7.40 -22.49 -35.05
C ARG A 88 -7.57 -23.99 -35.14
N ALA A 89 -7.69 -24.46 -36.38
CA ALA A 89 -7.80 -25.86 -36.76
C ALA A 89 -6.91 -26.64 -35.81
N ALA A 90 -7.53 -27.45 -34.97
CA ALA A 90 -6.97 -28.00 -33.74
C ALA A 90 -5.54 -28.46 -33.98
N ALA A 91 -4.58 -27.58 -33.71
CA ALA A 91 -3.18 -27.88 -33.84
C ALA A 91 -2.91 -28.91 -32.76
N ALA A 92 -2.78 -30.16 -33.19
CA ALA A 92 -2.61 -31.32 -32.36
C ALA A 92 -1.61 -30.99 -31.25
N LYS A 93 -2.11 -30.88 -30.01
CA LYS A 93 -1.26 -30.63 -28.85
C LYS A 93 -0.11 -31.64 -28.91
N PRO A 94 1.17 -31.21 -28.95
CA PRO A 94 2.27 -32.15 -28.93
C PRO A 94 2.07 -33.05 -27.71
N LYS A 95 2.00 -34.37 -27.97
CA LYS A 95 1.83 -35.40 -26.93
C LYS A 95 2.83 -35.11 -25.82
N ARG A 96 2.32 -34.62 -24.70
CA ARG A 96 3.09 -34.41 -23.48
C ARG A 96 3.71 -35.76 -23.13
N PRO A 97 5.05 -35.91 -23.08
CA PRO A 97 5.65 -37.16 -22.70
C PRO A 97 5.08 -37.59 -21.34
N PRO A 98 4.72 -38.87 -21.15
CA PRO A 98 4.07 -39.33 -19.94
C PRO A 98 4.90 -38.91 -18.73
N ALA A 99 4.25 -38.23 -17.80
CA ALA A 99 4.82 -37.89 -16.52
C ALA A 99 5.31 -39.18 -15.88
N ARG A 100 6.64 -39.32 -15.81
CA ARG A 100 7.30 -40.44 -15.15
C ARG A 100 6.99 -40.31 -13.67
N THR A 101 5.92 -40.97 -13.24
CA THR A 101 5.61 -41.24 -11.84
C THR A 101 6.86 -41.89 -11.24
N LYS A 102 7.61 -41.12 -10.46
CA LYS A 102 8.66 -41.66 -9.60
C LYS A 102 7.94 -42.51 -8.56
N ALA A 103 7.80 -43.79 -8.86
CA ALA A 103 7.49 -44.82 -7.89
C ALA A 103 8.49 -44.69 -6.74
N LYS A 104 7.95 -44.54 -5.53
CA LYS A 104 8.69 -44.62 -4.27
C LYS A 104 9.29 -46.04 -4.20
N PRO A 105 10.63 -46.21 -4.28
CA PRO A 105 11.23 -47.53 -4.16
C PRO A 105 10.99 -48.05 -2.74
N ALA A 106 10.52 -49.29 -2.68
CA ALA A 106 10.50 -50.08 -1.45
C ALA A 106 11.91 -50.14 -0.86
N ALA A 107 11.98 -50.11 0.47
CA ALA A 107 13.22 -50.13 1.24
C ALA A 107 14.11 -51.32 0.83
N GLU A 108 15.23 -51.01 0.20
CA GLU A 108 16.33 -51.93 -0.02
C GLU A 108 17.26 -51.89 1.20
N PRO A 109 17.70 -53.05 1.73
CA PRO A 109 18.50 -53.12 2.95
C PRO A 109 19.85 -52.45 2.75
N VAL A 110 20.19 -51.56 3.69
CA VAL A 110 21.45 -50.81 3.79
C VAL A 110 22.65 -51.76 3.66
N PRO A 111 23.41 -51.75 2.55
CA PRO A 111 24.69 -52.42 2.51
C PRO A 111 25.69 -51.62 3.34
N ALA A 112 26.47 -52.34 4.15
CA ALA A 112 27.54 -51.82 5.00
C ALA A 112 28.42 -50.83 4.24
N GLY A 113 28.60 -49.65 4.85
CA GLY A 113 29.20 -48.48 4.21
C GLY A 113 30.59 -48.76 3.63
N PRO A 114 30.91 -48.23 2.45
CA PRO A 114 32.27 -48.27 1.92
C PRO A 114 33.23 -47.50 2.86
N PRO A 115 34.50 -47.94 2.96
CA PRO A 115 35.49 -47.32 3.82
C PRO A 115 35.67 -45.84 3.47
N ALA A 116 35.77 -45.01 4.51
CA ALA A 116 35.90 -43.57 4.44
C ALA A 116 37.00 -43.15 3.46
N ALA A 117 36.59 -42.64 2.29
CA ALA A 117 37.52 -42.08 1.33
C ALA A 117 38.19 -40.82 1.92
N PRO A 118 39.51 -40.63 1.71
CA PRO A 118 40.23 -39.49 2.24
C PRO A 118 39.65 -38.18 1.69
N ARG A 119 39.29 -37.27 2.60
CA ARG A 119 38.83 -35.92 2.28
C ARG A 119 39.96 -35.11 1.67
N VAL A 120 40.12 -35.20 0.35
CA VAL A 120 41.03 -34.32 -0.39
C VAL A 120 40.52 -32.87 -0.31
N PRO A 121 41.36 -31.90 0.08
CA PRO A 121 40.95 -30.50 0.20
C PRO A 121 40.46 -29.97 -1.16
N TRP A 122 39.23 -29.46 -1.21
CA TRP A 122 38.54 -29.00 -2.43
C TRP A 122 39.36 -28.02 -3.30
N ARG A 123 40.29 -27.27 -2.67
CA ARG A 123 41.21 -26.35 -3.35
C ARG A 123 42.10 -27.02 -4.41
N THR A 124 42.49 -28.28 -4.24
CA THR A 124 43.35 -28.97 -5.23
C THR A 124 42.55 -29.52 -6.42
N ARG A 125 41.25 -29.81 -6.25
CA ARG A 125 40.36 -30.25 -7.35
C ARG A 125 40.02 -29.12 -8.33
N LEU A 126 39.86 -27.88 -7.85
CA LEU A 126 39.59 -26.73 -8.73
C LEU A 126 40.81 -26.34 -9.58
N ALA A 127 42.02 -26.41 -9.02
CA ALA A 127 43.23 -26.00 -9.72
C ALA A 127 43.57 -26.90 -10.93
N THR A 128 43.25 -28.20 -10.85
CA THR A 128 43.53 -29.16 -11.94
C THR A 128 42.43 -29.18 -13.01
N ALA A 129 41.17 -28.97 -12.63
CA ALA A 129 40.07 -28.81 -13.58
C ALA A 129 40.18 -27.50 -14.39
N ALA A 130 40.58 -26.40 -13.74
CA ALA A 130 40.73 -25.09 -14.38
C ALA A 130 41.81 -25.10 -15.49
N ARG A 131 42.91 -25.83 -15.31
CA ARG A 131 44.00 -25.90 -16.30
C ARG A 131 43.62 -26.64 -17.59
N ARG A 132 42.67 -27.58 -17.55
CA ARG A 132 42.23 -28.32 -18.75
C ARG A 132 41.19 -27.59 -19.58
N GLN A 133 40.50 -26.61 -19.01
CA GLN A 133 39.44 -25.86 -19.72
C GLN A 133 39.88 -24.48 -20.23
N ALA A 134 41.03 -23.97 -19.80
CA ALA A 134 41.59 -22.70 -20.25
C ALA A 134 42.35 -22.84 -21.58
N THR A 135 41.65 -23.15 -22.67
CA THR A 135 42.24 -22.97 -24.01
C THR A 135 42.29 -21.48 -24.34
N PRO A 136 43.34 -20.99 -25.03
CA PRO A 136 43.49 -19.56 -25.34
C PRO A 136 42.26 -18.97 -26.07
N LEU A 137 41.62 -19.77 -26.93
CA LEU A 137 40.39 -19.37 -27.61
C LEU A 137 39.22 -19.10 -26.65
N ARG A 138 39.07 -19.91 -25.58
CA ARG A 138 38.01 -19.71 -24.58
C ARG A 138 38.24 -18.45 -23.74
N LEU A 139 39.50 -18.11 -23.46
CA LEU A 139 39.84 -16.86 -22.79
C LEU A 139 39.49 -15.64 -23.66
N ILE A 140 39.77 -15.71 -24.95
CA ILE A 140 39.37 -14.65 -25.90
C ILE A 140 37.85 -14.53 -25.97
N ALA A 141 37.13 -15.64 -26.12
CA ALA A 141 35.67 -15.65 -26.17
C ALA A 141 35.06 -15.09 -24.88
N LEU A 142 35.57 -15.49 -23.71
CA LEU A 142 35.14 -14.96 -22.42
C LEU A 142 35.40 -13.46 -22.30
N GLY A 143 36.58 -13.00 -22.70
CA GLY A 143 36.93 -11.57 -22.74
C GLY A 143 35.97 -10.78 -23.62
N LEU A 144 35.67 -11.27 -24.84
CA LEU A 144 34.73 -10.63 -25.75
C LEU A 144 33.31 -10.58 -25.15
N THR A 145 32.83 -11.69 -24.58
CA THR A 145 31.51 -11.72 -23.94
C THR A 145 31.43 -10.78 -22.74
N ALA A 146 32.50 -10.67 -21.94
CA ALA A 146 32.56 -9.78 -20.80
C ALA A 146 32.49 -8.30 -21.25
N VAL A 147 33.21 -7.94 -22.32
CA VAL A 147 33.14 -6.59 -22.90
C VAL A 147 31.73 -6.28 -23.38
N VAL A 148 31.11 -7.17 -24.18
CA VAL A 148 29.73 -6.97 -24.68
C VAL A 148 28.71 -6.85 -23.54
N ALA A 149 28.79 -7.71 -22.52
CA ALA A 149 27.90 -7.66 -21.36
C ALA A 149 28.08 -6.35 -20.57
N THR A 150 29.33 -5.90 -20.39
CA THR A 150 29.63 -4.66 -19.67
C THR A 150 29.14 -3.44 -20.45
N THR A 151 29.35 -3.38 -21.77
CA THR A 151 28.90 -2.27 -22.61
C THR A 151 27.38 -2.19 -22.68
N THR A 152 26.69 -3.32 -22.83
CA THR A 152 25.21 -3.36 -22.84
C THR A 152 24.62 -2.94 -21.49
N TRP A 153 25.18 -3.44 -20.39
CA TRP A 153 24.79 -3.01 -19.04
C TRP A 153 25.01 -1.50 -18.84
N TRP A 154 26.18 -0.98 -19.24
CA TRP A 154 26.48 0.44 -19.18
C TRP A 154 25.49 1.29 -19.99
N GLY A 155 25.14 0.86 -21.21
CA GLY A 155 24.15 1.52 -22.05
C GLY A 155 22.77 1.62 -21.38
N VAL A 156 22.31 0.53 -20.76
CA VAL A 156 21.04 0.52 -20.00
C VAL A 156 21.11 1.47 -18.80
N VAL A 157 22.21 1.48 -18.06
CA VAL A 157 22.42 2.39 -16.92
C VAL A 157 22.40 3.86 -17.37
N GLN A 158 23.04 4.19 -18.50
CA GLN A 158 23.04 5.56 -19.04
C GLN A 158 21.64 5.98 -19.53
N SER A 159 20.92 5.07 -20.20
CA SER A 159 19.54 5.32 -20.64
C SER A 159 18.61 5.60 -19.45
N ARG A 160 18.69 4.79 -18.39
CA ARG A 160 17.92 5.01 -17.15
C ARG A 160 18.25 6.34 -16.48
N ARG A 161 19.53 6.73 -16.45
CA ARG A 161 19.96 8.03 -15.92
C ARG A 161 19.45 9.20 -16.77
N ALA A 162 19.40 9.06 -18.09
CA ALA A 162 18.84 10.07 -18.98
C ALA A 162 17.33 10.25 -18.75
N GLU A 163 16.58 9.15 -18.69
CA GLU A 163 15.14 9.16 -18.38
C GLU A 163 14.84 9.74 -16.99
N ALA A 164 15.65 9.39 -15.99
CA ALA A 164 15.51 9.95 -14.64
C ALA A 164 15.70 11.48 -14.62
N ARG A 165 16.62 12.03 -15.43
CA ARG A 165 16.80 13.49 -15.53
C ARG A 165 15.58 14.18 -16.14
N VAL A 166 15.00 13.61 -17.19
CA VAL A 166 13.76 14.13 -17.80
C VAL A 166 12.61 14.06 -16.79
N THR A 167 12.47 12.93 -16.10
CA THR A 167 11.44 12.74 -15.07
C THR A 167 11.55 13.78 -13.96
N ILE A 168 12.75 14.08 -13.47
CA ILE A 168 12.93 15.12 -12.44
C ILE A 168 12.56 16.52 -12.94
N ALA A 169 12.74 16.81 -14.22
CA ALA A 169 12.38 18.11 -14.81
C ALA A 169 10.87 18.26 -15.01
N GLU A 170 10.17 17.21 -15.42
CA GLU A 170 8.76 17.28 -15.86
C GLU A 170 7.75 16.81 -14.81
N ALA A 171 8.10 15.80 -14.00
CA ALA A 171 7.15 15.15 -13.10
C ALA A 171 6.61 16.05 -11.97
N PRO A 172 7.35 17.02 -11.39
CA PRO A 172 6.81 17.86 -10.31
C PRO A 172 5.54 18.62 -10.73
N ALA A 173 5.61 19.37 -11.83
CA ALA A 173 4.48 20.15 -12.34
C ALA A 173 3.28 19.25 -12.69
N ALA A 174 3.52 18.11 -13.34
CA ALA A 174 2.46 17.15 -13.67
C ALA A 174 1.83 16.49 -12.43
N ALA A 175 2.62 16.29 -11.36
CA ALA A 175 2.13 15.73 -10.10
C ALA A 175 1.28 16.76 -9.33
N GLU A 176 1.70 18.02 -9.29
CA GLU A 176 0.97 19.14 -8.69
C GLU A 176 -0.35 19.44 -9.44
N GLU A 177 -0.32 19.42 -10.77
CA GLU A 177 -1.52 19.52 -11.60
C GLU A 177 -2.51 18.39 -11.28
N ALA A 178 -2.03 17.13 -11.21
CA ALA A 178 -2.88 16.00 -10.83
C ALA A 178 -3.44 16.15 -9.41
N LEU A 179 -2.65 16.68 -8.47
CA LEU A 179 -3.08 16.90 -7.09
C LEU A 179 -4.18 17.96 -7.01
N SER A 180 -3.98 19.12 -7.65
CA SER A 180 -4.94 20.22 -7.70
C SER A 180 -6.24 19.84 -8.44
N ALA A 181 -6.15 18.95 -9.42
CA ALA A 181 -7.30 18.37 -10.11
C ALA A 181 -8.04 17.29 -9.29
N GLY A 182 -7.61 16.99 -8.06
CA GLY A 182 -8.19 15.95 -7.21
C GLY A 182 -7.90 14.52 -7.68
N GLN A 183 -6.97 14.33 -8.62
CA GLN A 183 -6.59 13.03 -9.18
C GLN A 183 -5.50 12.36 -8.33
N PHE A 184 -5.80 12.09 -7.06
CA PHE A 184 -4.81 11.62 -6.07
C PHE A 184 -4.09 10.32 -6.47
N ALA A 185 -4.77 9.38 -7.13
CA ALA A 185 -4.14 8.15 -7.60
C ALA A 185 -3.07 8.41 -8.68
N LEU A 186 -3.33 9.36 -9.58
CA LEU A 186 -2.37 9.77 -10.58
C LEU A 186 -1.22 10.56 -9.95
N ALA A 187 -1.53 11.50 -9.04
CA ALA A 187 -0.54 12.26 -8.30
C ALA A 187 0.43 11.35 -7.54
N ALA A 188 -0.09 10.35 -6.80
CA ALA A 188 0.73 9.36 -6.10
C ALA A 188 1.72 8.66 -7.04
N LYS A 189 1.25 8.16 -8.18
CA LYS A 189 2.09 7.50 -9.19
C LYS A 189 3.18 8.44 -9.74
N ARG A 190 2.88 9.72 -9.94
CA ARG A 190 3.85 10.71 -10.45
C ARG A 190 4.91 11.05 -9.40
N PHE A 191 4.51 11.23 -8.14
CA PHE A 191 5.46 11.46 -7.04
C PHE A 191 6.34 10.23 -6.75
N ASP A 192 5.82 9.01 -6.86
CA ASP A 192 6.61 7.78 -6.77
C ASP A 192 7.66 7.69 -7.89
N ALA A 193 7.27 8.00 -9.13
CA ALA A 193 8.19 8.03 -10.26
C ALA A 193 9.30 9.08 -10.07
N LEU A 194 8.94 10.25 -9.53
CA LEU A 194 9.89 11.30 -9.18
C LEU A 194 10.89 10.83 -8.11
N ALA A 195 10.42 10.21 -7.03
CA ALA A 195 11.27 9.65 -5.98
C ALA A 195 12.24 8.57 -6.52
N ALA A 196 11.75 7.65 -7.37
CA ALA A 196 12.56 6.62 -8.02
C ALA A 196 13.61 7.21 -8.97
N ALA A 197 13.30 8.33 -9.63
CA ALA A 197 14.26 9.05 -10.46
C ALA A 197 15.41 9.64 -9.63
N TYR A 198 15.13 10.22 -8.46
CA TYR A 198 16.15 10.67 -7.51
C TYR A 198 17.03 9.51 -7.03
N GLU A 199 16.45 8.35 -6.70
CA GLU A 199 17.21 7.15 -6.31
C GLU A 199 18.14 6.66 -7.42
N THR A 200 17.65 6.62 -8.67
CA THR A 200 18.42 6.21 -9.84
C THR A 200 19.65 7.10 -10.07
N LEU A 201 19.56 8.37 -9.71
CA LEU A 201 20.68 9.32 -9.77
C LEU A 201 21.57 9.32 -8.51
N GLY A 202 21.29 8.47 -7.52
CA GLY A 202 22.04 8.43 -6.25
C GLY A 202 21.75 9.62 -5.33
N ARG A 203 20.61 10.30 -5.53
CA ARG A 203 20.17 11.51 -4.81
C ARG A 203 19.01 11.20 -3.84
N ALA A 204 18.95 9.97 -3.34
CA ALA A 204 17.85 9.43 -2.53
C ALA A 204 17.66 10.14 -1.17
N THR A 205 18.72 10.78 -0.67
CA THR A 205 18.76 11.45 0.64
C THR A 205 18.42 12.94 0.57
N GLU A 206 18.25 13.51 -0.63
CA GLU A 206 17.94 14.92 -0.77
C GLU A 206 16.55 15.28 -0.22
N PRO A 207 16.36 16.49 0.32
CA PRO A 207 15.05 16.95 0.80
C PRO A 207 13.94 16.79 -0.24
N ARG A 208 14.19 17.12 -1.52
CA ARG A 208 13.22 16.95 -2.61
C ARG A 208 12.83 15.49 -2.86
N ALA A 209 13.77 14.55 -2.76
CA ALA A 209 13.47 13.12 -2.89
C ALA A 209 12.58 12.64 -1.73
N ARG A 210 12.87 13.10 -0.50
CA ARG A 210 12.04 12.80 0.68
C ARG A 210 10.64 13.42 0.58
N ALA A 211 10.54 14.65 0.09
CA ALA A 211 9.28 15.37 -0.13
C ALA A 211 8.41 14.63 -1.16
N ALA A 212 9.00 14.20 -2.28
CA ALA A 212 8.29 13.41 -3.29
C ALA A 212 7.74 12.09 -2.68
N ARG A 213 8.53 11.34 -1.91
CA ARG A 213 8.04 10.13 -1.21
C ARG A 213 6.92 10.45 -0.23
N GLN A 214 7.03 11.56 0.49
CA GLN A 214 6.02 12.00 1.45
C GLN A 214 4.69 12.33 0.74
N GLN A 215 4.73 13.13 -0.33
CA GLN A 215 3.57 13.49 -1.12
C GLN A 215 2.92 12.27 -1.79
N ALA A 216 3.73 11.30 -2.25
CA ALA A 216 3.22 10.04 -2.77
C ALA A 216 2.45 9.23 -1.71
N ARG A 217 2.97 9.17 -0.48
CA ARG A 217 2.29 8.52 0.66
C ARG A 217 0.99 9.23 1.03
N GLU A 218 1.00 10.56 1.10
CA GLU A 218 -0.20 11.37 1.37
C GLU A 218 -1.27 11.14 0.31
N ALA A 219 -0.92 11.27 -0.97
CA ALA A 219 -1.85 11.04 -2.08
C ALA A 219 -2.39 9.59 -2.08
N THR A 220 -1.54 8.60 -1.80
CA THR A 220 -1.96 7.20 -1.65
C THR A 220 -2.94 7.05 -0.48
N ALA A 221 -2.67 7.69 0.65
CA ALA A 221 -3.53 7.64 1.82
C ALA A 221 -4.93 8.21 1.52
N VAL A 222 -5.00 9.32 0.78
CA VAL A 222 -6.29 9.89 0.31
C VAL A 222 -7.10 8.89 -0.50
N THR A 223 -6.48 8.19 -1.46
CA THR A 223 -7.21 7.25 -2.34
C THR A 223 -7.83 6.06 -1.61
N GLY A 224 -7.27 5.69 -0.46
CA GLY A 224 -7.70 4.52 0.31
C GLY A 224 -8.36 4.85 1.64
N LEU A 225 -8.85 6.09 1.83
CA LEU A 225 -9.51 6.50 3.07
C LEU A 225 -10.67 5.58 3.44
N ALA A 226 -10.77 5.26 4.73
CA ALA A 226 -11.91 4.56 5.28
C ALA A 226 -13.15 5.45 5.27
N ALA A 227 -14.31 4.84 5.00
CA ALA A 227 -15.59 5.56 4.97
C ALA A 227 -16.03 6.07 6.35
N LEU A 228 -15.56 5.44 7.44
CA LEU A 228 -15.93 5.78 8.81
C LEU A 228 -14.71 6.20 9.63
N SER A 229 -14.94 7.14 10.54
CA SER A 229 -13.92 7.56 11.51
C SER A 229 -13.66 6.48 12.57
N PRO A 230 -12.50 6.48 13.25
CA PRO A 230 -12.23 5.55 14.35
C PRO A 230 -13.30 5.61 15.45
N ALA A 231 -13.86 6.80 15.69
CA ALA A 231 -14.96 7.01 16.63
C ALA A 231 -16.17 6.15 16.29
N GLU A 232 -16.57 6.18 15.02
CA GLU A 232 -17.75 5.49 14.53
C GLU A 232 -17.52 3.98 14.48
N ILE A 233 -16.32 3.54 14.05
CA ILE A 233 -15.92 2.13 14.10
C ILE A 233 -16.00 1.62 15.55
N ALA A 234 -15.49 2.39 16.52
CA ALA A 234 -15.57 2.04 17.93
C ALA A 234 -17.01 2.02 18.46
N ARG A 235 -17.88 2.95 18.02
CA ARG A 235 -19.32 2.93 18.35
C ARG A 235 -20.01 1.68 17.81
N GLN A 236 -19.75 1.31 16.56
CA GLN A 236 -20.28 0.07 15.97
C GLN A 236 -19.79 -1.18 16.73
N ALA A 237 -18.51 -1.21 17.09
CA ALA A 237 -17.95 -2.30 17.90
C ALA A 237 -18.62 -2.40 19.28
N ALA A 238 -18.86 -1.27 19.94
CA ALA A 238 -19.49 -1.21 21.26
C ALA A 238 -20.97 -1.63 21.22
N ALA A 239 -21.65 -1.45 20.09
CA ALA A 239 -23.02 -1.93 19.88
C ALA A 239 -23.10 -3.47 19.79
N ALA A 240 -22.04 -4.14 19.31
CA ALA A 240 -21.93 -5.60 19.24
C ALA A 240 -21.64 -6.22 20.64
N ARG A 241 -22.68 -6.25 21.50
CA ARG A 241 -22.56 -6.68 22.90
C ARG A 241 -22.40 -8.19 23.06
N ALA A 242 -23.16 -8.99 22.30
CA ALA A 242 -23.12 -10.45 22.41
C ALA A 242 -21.84 -11.01 21.77
N PRO A 243 -21.29 -12.14 22.27
CA PRO A 243 -20.10 -12.76 21.69
C PRO A 243 -20.26 -13.11 20.20
N ALA A 244 -21.42 -13.63 19.79
CA ALA A 244 -21.71 -13.96 18.40
C ALA A 244 -21.69 -12.73 17.49
N ASP A 245 -22.35 -11.64 17.93
CA ASP A 245 -22.35 -10.35 17.23
C ASP A 245 -20.93 -9.79 17.10
N ARG A 246 -20.08 -10.00 18.12
CA ARG A 246 -18.70 -9.54 18.09
C ARG A 246 -17.88 -10.26 17.02
N THR A 247 -18.03 -11.58 16.87
CA THR A 247 -17.33 -12.33 15.81
C THR A 247 -17.78 -11.89 14.43
N ALA A 248 -19.09 -11.71 14.23
CA ALA A 248 -19.63 -11.18 12.97
C ALA A 248 -19.14 -9.75 12.68
N TRP A 249 -19.08 -8.90 13.71
CA TRP A 249 -18.54 -7.55 13.60
C TRP A 249 -17.05 -7.55 13.25
N LEU A 250 -16.24 -8.42 13.87
CA LEU A 250 -14.80 -8.54 13.54
C LEU A 250 -14.57 -8.97 12.09
N GLN A 251 -15.36 -9.91 11.58
CA GLN A 251 -15.30 -10.30 10.16
C GLN A 251 -15.67 -9.13 9.23
N SER A 252 -16.69 -8.35 9.61
CA SER A 252 -17.08 -7.15 8.87
C SER A 252 -15.98 -6.08 8.93
N TYR A 253 -15.33 -5.93 10.07
CA TYR A 253 -14.20 -5.02 10.24
C TYR A 253 -13.03 -5.40 9.33
N ASP A 254 -12.66 -6.68 9.28
CA ASP A 254 -11.60 -7.17 8.40
C ASP A 254 -11.93 -6.94 6.93
N ALA A 255 -13.20 -7.11 6.53
CA ALA A 255 -13.62 -6.92 5.15
C ALA A 255 -13.68 -5.44 4.72
N LEU A 256 -14.13 -4.55 5.61
CA LEU A 256 -14.46 -3.17 5.26
C LEU A 256 -13.35 -2.17 5.62
N TYR A 257 -12.68 -2.35 6.74
CA TYR A 257 -11.78 -1.35 7.32
C TYR A 257 -10.32 -1.76 7.30
N ARG A 258 -9.99 -3.05 7.46
CA ARG A 258 -8.59 -3.47 7.48
C ARG A 258 -7.86 -3.10 6.19
N GLY A 259 -6.68 -2.52 6.34
CA GLY A 259 -5.86 -2.01 5.25
C GLY A 259 -6.34 -0.68 4.64
N ARG A 260 -7.47 -0.11 5.10
CA ARG A 260 -7.92 1.24 4.72
C ARG A 260 -7.18 2.30 5.51
N TRP A 261 -7.03 3.48 4.92
CA TRP A 261 -6.33 4.61 5.52
C TRP A 261 -7.23 5.42 6.45
N VAL A 262 -6.62 5.99 7.47
CA VAL A 262 -7.22 7.00 8.35
C VAL A 262 -6.27 8.18 8.47
N ILE A 263 -6.81 9.38 8.55
CA ILE A 263 -6.08 10.63 8.85
C ILE A 263 -6.64 11.20 10.15
N LEU A 264 -5.76 11.63 11.06
CA LEU A 264 -6.12 12.02 12.41
C LEU A 264 -5.33 13.26 12.82
N ASP A 265 -6.04 14.31 13.22
CA ASP A 265 -5.50 15.40 14.03
C ASP A 265 -5.69 15.03 15.50
N THR A 266 -4.59 14.68 16.18
CA THR A 266 -4.63 14.13 17.54
C THR A 266 -3.37 14.50 18.32
N TYR A 267 -3.36 14.20 19.62
CA TYR A 267 -2.15 14.22 20.41
C TYR A 267 -1.49 12.83 20.37
N ALA A 268 -0.22 12.79 20.03
CA ALA A 268 0.62 11.60 20.03
C ALA A 268 1.60 11.68 21.20
N ALA A 269 1.76 10.57 21.93
CA ALA A 269 2.78 10.43 22.95
C ALA A 269 3.58 9.15 22.68
N ARG A 270 4.89 9.20 22.91
CA ARG A 270 5.72 7.99 22.91
C ARG A 270 5.32 7.20 24.15
N VAL A 271 4.97 5.93 23.94
CA VAL A 271 4.70 5.06 25.07
C VAL A 271 5.87 4.10 25.17
N ASN A 272 6.68 4.33 26.20
CA ASN A 272 7.67 3.39 26.69
C ASN A 272 6.93 2.21 27.32
N ALA A 273 6.11 1.52 26.53
CA ALA A 273 5.46 0.30 26.97
C ALA A 273 6.57 -0.74 27.13
N PRO A 274 6.74 -1.35 28.31
CA PRO A 274 7.51 -2.59 28.39
C PRO A 274 6.85 -3.54 27.39
N ALA A 275 7.61 -4.04 26.41
CA ALA A 275 7.10 -4.85 25.32
C ALA A 275 6.15 -5.89 25.89
N ALA A 276 4.83 -5.68 25.71
CA ALA A 276 3.85 -6.66 26.13
C ALA A 276 4.22 -7.91 25.35
N ALA A 277 4.68 -8.95 26.07
CA ALA A 277 5.27 -10.13 25.46
C ALA A 277 4.36 -10.56 24.31
N PRO A 278 4.89 -10.71 23.08
CA PRO A 278 4.07 -11.11 21.94
C PRO A 278 3.25 -12.33 22.37
N PRO A 279 1.95 -12.40 22.03
CA PRO A 279 1.09 -13.50 22.44
C PRO A 279 1.83 -14.79 22.09
N ALA A 280 2.19 -15.57 23.12
CA ALA A 280 3.14 -16.65 22.99
C ALA A 280 2.80 -17.47 21.76
N ALA A 281 3.64 -17.37 20.72
CA ALA A 281 3.51 -18.24 19.57
C ALA A 281 3.55 -19.68 20.12
N PRO A 282 2.64 -20.57 19.68
CA PRO A 282 2.60 -21.93 20.20
C PRO A 282 4.01 -22.52 20.10
N ALA A 283 4.54 -22.97 21.24
CA ALA A 283 5.92 -23.43 21.38
C ALA A 283 6.22 -24.47 20.29
N ALA A 284 6.99 -24.06 19.28
CA ALA A 284 7.51 -24.99 18.30
C ALA A 284 8.70 -25.69 18.94
N GLU A 285 8.45 -26.87 19.52
CA GLU A 285 9.47 -27.76 20.06
C GLU A 285 10.44 -28.18 18.93
N GLY A 286 11.58 -27.51 18.83
CA GLY A 286 12.55 -27.71 17.76
C GLY A 286 13.71 -26.72 17.84
N GLU A 287 14.34 -26.66 19.00
CA GLU A 287 15.44 -25.75 19.34
C GLU A 287 16.73 -26.15 18.61
N ASN A 288 17.06 -25.44 17.52
CA ASN A 288 18.36 -25.53 16.87
C ASN A 288 19.28 -24.46 17.47
N ASP A 289 20.31 -24.88 18.20
CA ASP A 289 21.34 -24.06 18.88
C ASP A 289 22.17 -23.12 17.97
N ALA A 290 21.86 -23.05 16.67
CA ALA A 290 22.64 -22.29 15.68
C ALA A 290 22.25 -20.80 15.55
N ASP A 291 21.21 -20.33 16.27
CA ASP A 291 20.66 -18.97 16.12
C ASP A 291 21.04 -18.01 17.26
N ARG A 292 22.04 -18.36 18.07
CA ARG A 292 22.40 -17.63 19.32
C ARG A 292 23.05 -16.25 19.10
N ASP A 293 23.43 -15.91 17.87
CA ASP A 293 23.95 -14.59 17.48
C ASP A 293 22.92 -13.73 16.74
N ARG A 294 21.61 -14.08 16.82
CA ARG A 294 20.54 -13.26 16.25
C ARG A 294 20.43 -11.96 17.05
N GLU A 295 21.16 -10.96 16.58
CA GLU A 295 21.19 -9.57 17.04
C GLU A 295 19.81 -9.18 17.58
N GLU A 296 19.73 -9.03 18.90
CA GLU A 296 18.52 -8.74 19.66
C GLU A 296 17.98 -7.40 19.16
N THR A 297 17.13 -7.47 18.15
CA THR A 297 16.59 -6.29 17.48
C THR A 297 15.71 -5.60 18.51
N ALA A 298 16.12 -4.41 18.93
CA ALA A 298 15.36 -3.63 19.92
C ALA A 298 13.88 -3.60 19.51
N PRO A 299 12.94 -3.81 20.46
CA PRO A 299 11.53 -3.86 20.14
C PRO A 299 11.13 -2.56 19.43
N PRO A 300 10.28 -2.63 18.39
CA PRO A 300 9.89 -1.45 17.63
C PRO A 300 9.27 -0.38 18.55
N GLU A 301 9.63 0.88 18.32
CA GLU A 301 9.10 2.01 19.08
C GLU A 301 7.58 2.08 18.89
N ARG A 302 6.82 2.16 19.99
CA ARG A 302 5.36 2.18 19.97
C ARG A 302 4.86 3.60 20.29
N ILE A 303 4.05 4.17 19.39
CA ILE A 303 3.37 5.45 19.64
C ILE A 303 1.93 5.17 20.04
N GLU A 304 1.52 5.71 21.19
CA GLU A 304 0.12 5.75 21.59
C GLU A 304 -0.46 7.09 21.20
N LEU A 305 -1.52 7.04 20.41
CA LEU A 305 -2.28 8.21 20.03
C LEU A 305 -3.35 8.39 21.12
N LEU A 306 -3.12 9.41 21.95
CA LEU A 306 -4.09 9.87 22.93
C LEU A 306 -5.22 10.53 22.15
N TYR A 307 -6.17 9.71 21.73
CA TYR A 307 -7.38 10.15 21.08
C TYR A 307 -8.49 10.18 22.14
N PRO A 308 -8.79 11.34 22.76
CA PRO A 308 -9.83 11.44 23.78
C PRO A 308 -11.21 11.43 23.12
N LEU A 309 -11.60 10.32 22.51
CA LEU A 309 -13.00 10.08 22.20
C LEU A 309 -13.61 9.26 23.32
N ALA A 310 -14.31 9.95 24.20
CA ALA A 310 -15.43 9.34 24.90
C ALA A 310 -16.62 9.26 23.93
N ALA A 311 -16.51 8.41 22.89
CA ALA A 311 -17.64 8.15 22.02
C ALA A 311 -18.62 7.24 22.79
N GLY A 312 -19.68 7.83 23.35
CA GLY A 312 -20.67 7.11 24.16
C GLY A 312 -20.09 6.50 25.45
N GLY A 313 -19.15 7.21 26.11
CA GLY A 313 -18.53 6.75 27.36
C GLY A 313 -17.51 5.61 27.21
N THR A 314 -17.26 5.16 25.98
CA THR A 314 -16.30 4.09 25.70
C THR A 314 -14.92 4.70 25.49
N ARG A 315 -13.91 4.16 26.18
CA ARG A 315 -12.51 4.58 26.00
C ARG A 315 -11.91 3.85 24.81
N PHE A 316 -11.12 4.59 24.04
CA PHE A 316 -10.47 4.11 22.83
C PHE A 316 -8.98 4.40 22.90
N ARG A 317 -8.17 3.43 22.50
CA ARG A 317 -6.73 3.55 22.37
C ARG A 317 -6.35 3.27 20.92
N LEU A 318 -5.64 4.21 20.30
CA LEU A 318 -5.09 4.02 18.97
C LEU A 318 -3.58 3.87 19.07
N ILE A 319 -3.05 2.86 18.40
CA ILE A 319 -1.66 2.47 18.50
C ILE A 319 -1.07 2.36 17.11
N GLY A 320 0.01 3.09 16.88
CA GLY A 320 0.78 3.03 15.64
C GLY A 320 2.22 2.64 15.91
N ASP A 321 2.81 1.97 14.92
CA ASP A 321 4.25 1.83 14.76
C ASP A 321 4.62 2.66 13.52
N PRO A 322 4.95 3.94 13.70
CA PRO A 322 5.25 4.81 12.58
C PRO A 322 6.56 4.41 11.93
N ALA A 323 6.57 4.32 10.60
CA ALA A 323 7.80 4.18 9.81
C ALA A 323 8.55 5.51 9.72
N VAL A 324 8.67 6.21 10.85
CA VAL A 324 9.39 7.48 10.91
C VAL A 324 10.77 7.19 11.49
N PRO A 325 11.85 7.57 10.78
CA PRO A 325 13.20 7.38 11.31
C PRO A 325 13.31 8.08 12.66
N GLY A 326 13.84 7.38 13.67
CA GLY A 326 14.28 7.72 15.04
C GLY A 326 14.09 9.10 15.70
N ASP A 327 13.86 10.17 14.95
CA ASP A 327 13.81 11.56 15.41
C ASP A 327 12.42 12.19 15.35
N LEU A 328 11.34 11.38 15.27
CA LEU A 328 10.08 11.88 15.82
C LEU A 328 10.31 12.18 17.29
N SER A 329 10.64 13.44 17.54
CA SER A 329 10.87 14.06 18.84
C SER A 329 9.55 14.20 19.60
N VAL A 330 8.62 13.26 19.37
CA VAL A 330 7.56 12.93 20.29
C VAL A 330 8.29 12.35 21.50
N GLY A 331 8.70 13.26 22.40
CA GLY A 331 9.17 12.88 23.71
C GLY A 331 8.06 12.20 24.50
N ASP A 332 8.30 12.00 25.79
CA ASP A 332 7.28 11.42 26.68
C ASP A 332 6.03 12.34 26.82
N ASP A 333 6.17 13.63 26.47
CA ASP A 333 5.07 14.60 26.48
C ASP A 333 4.16 14.47 25.25
N PRO A 334 2.83 14.41 25.44
CA PRO A 334 1.87 14.44 24.34
C PRO A 334 2.01 15.68 23.46
N ARG A 335 2.21 15.48 22.15
CA ARG A 335 2.29 16.56 21.15
C ARG A 335 1.17 16.44 20.13
N ARG A 336 0.51 17.56 19.79
CA ARG A 336 -0.44 17.60 18.68
C ARG A 336 0.30 17.30 17.36
N ALA A 337 -0.26 16.41 16.56
CA ALA A 337 0.25 16.00 15.25
C ALA A 337 -0.91 15.60 14.33
N VAL A 338 -0.76 15.87 13.04
CA VAL A 338 -1.60 15.23 12.02
C VAL A 338 -0.88 13.98 11.53
N LEU A 339 -1.54 12.83 11.63
CA LEU A 339 -0.97 11.52 11.29
C LEU A 339 -1.89 10.79 10.33
N ALA A 340 -1.31 9.94 9.49
CA ALA A 340 -2.05 8.96 8.71
C ALA A 340 -1.52 7.55 8.99
N GLY A 341 -2.37 6.55 8.80
CA GLY A 341 -1.98 5.14 8.88
C GLY A 341 -3.06 4.22 8.36
N ARG A 342 -2.72 2.96 8.09
CA ARG A 342 -3.69 1.95 7.66
C ARG A 342 -4.22 1.20 8.86
N TYR A 343 -5.52 0.91 8.90
CA TYR A 343 -6.11 0.10 9.95
C TYR A 343 -5.56 -1.34 9.89
N GLY A 344 -5.01 -1.81 11.01
CA GLY A 344 -4.49 -3.16 11.17
C GLY A 344 -5.47 -4.03 11.94
N ALA A 345 -5.26 -4.14 13.24
CA ALA A 345 -6.06 -4.99 14.13
C ALA A 345 -6.98 -4.16 15.03
N PHE A 346 -8.12 -4.72 15.41
CA PHE A 346 -9.04 -4.12 16.37
C PHE A 346 -9.40 -5.14 17.44
N ALA A 347 -9.19 -4.78 18.71
CA ALA A 347 -9.36 -5.70 19.83
C ALA A 347 -9.93 -4.98 21.05
N ARG A 348 -10.60 -5.74 21.92
CA ARG A 348 -11.01 -5.26 23.23
C ARG A 348 -9.97 -5.71 24.24
N VAL A 349 -9.26 -4.76 24.85
CA VAL A 349 -8.23 -5.03 25.86
C VAL A 349 -8.74 -4.66 27.25
N PRO A 350 -8.35 -5.39 28.32
CA PRO A 350 -8.62 -4.94 29.68
C PRO A 350 -7.92 -3.59 29.91
N GLY A 351 -8.64 -2.61 30.44
CA GLY A 351 -8.06 -1.31 30.74
C GLY A 351 -7.17 -1.37 31.97
N GLU A 352 -6.18 -0.49 32.00
CA GLU A 352 -5.25 -0.36 33.11
C GLU A 352 -5.96 0.06 34.40
N ASN A 353 -5.45 -0.40 35.54
CA ASN A 353 -5.95 0.00 36.87
C ASN A 353 -7.44 -0.30 37.09
N GLY A 354 -7.96 -1.40 36.52
CA GLY A 354 -9.36 -1.82 36.70
C GLY A 354 -10.39 -0.92 36.02
N ARG A 355 -9.97 -0.02 35.13
CA ARG A 355 -10.81 1.01 34.50
C ARG A 355 -11.76 0.52 33.39
N GLY A 356 -12.25 -0.71 33.52
CA GLY A 356 -13.07 -1.38 32.50
C GLY A 356 -12.27 -1.72 31.25
N ALA A 357 -12.90 -2.41 30.30
CA ALA A 357 -12.25 -2.72 29.04
C ALA A 357 -12.17 -1.50 28.10
N VAL A 358 -11.07 -1.38 27.37
CA VAL A 358 -10.78 -0.33 26.38
C VAL A 358 -10.75 -0.98 25.00
N TRP A 359 -11.27 -0.30 23.97
CA TRP A 359 -11.06 -0.76 22.60
C TRP A 359 -9.71 -0.25 22.09
N GLU A 360 -8.89 -1.17 21.61
CA GLU A 360 -7.60 -0.91 21.01
C GLU A 360 -7.71 -1.10 19.49
N LEU A 361 -7.49 -0.01 18.74
CA LEU A 361 -7.24 -0.06 17.32
C LEU A 361 -5.73 0.05 17.09
N ARG A 362 -5.18 -0.88 16.33
CA ARG A 362 -3.78 -0.89 15.93
C ARG A 362 -3.68 -0.55 14.46
N LEU A 363 -2.81 0.37 14.11
CA LEU A 363 -2.43 0.63 12.73
C LEU A 363 -1.52 -0.51 12.23
N GLU A 364 -1.53 -0.75 10.92
CA GLU A 364 -0.65 -1.72 10.27
C GLU A 364 0.82 -1.29 10.47
N PRO A 365 1.73 -2.21 10.86
CA PRO A 365 3.12 -1.87 11.11
C PRO A 365 3.76 -1.16 9.92
N GLY A 366 4.46 -0.06 10.19
CA GLY A 366 5.14 0.75 9.17
C GLY A 366 4.22 1.54 8.23
N SER A 367 2.90 1.48 8.41
CA SER A 367 1.96 2.30 7.63
C SER A 367 1.76 3.70 8.18
N ALA A 368 2.10 3.92 9.46
CA ALA A 368 1.86 5.20 10.11
C ALA A 368 2.95 6.22 9.76
N PHE A 369 2.55 7.45 9.43
CA PHE A 369 3.46 8.56 9.12
C PHE A 369 2.83 9.92 9.48
N LEU A 370 3.66 10.94 9.66
CA LEU A 370 3.20 12.32 9.88
C LEU A 370 2.69 12.92 8.58
N TRP A 371 1.55 13.59 8.62
CA TRP A 371 1.06 14.39 7.50
C TRP A 371 1.78 15.73 7.44
N THR A 372 2.07 16.24 6.24
CA THR A 372 2.80 17.50 6.03
C THR A 372 2.18 18.42 4.98
N GLY A 373 1.48 17.89 3.96
CA GLY A 373 0.86 18.71 2.91
C GLY A 373 -0.43 19.40 3.38
N ALA A 374 -0.47 20.72 3.37
CA ALA A 374 -1.68 21.48 3.67
C ALA A 374 -2.68 21.39 2.50
N GLU A 375 -2.17 21.39 1.28
CA GLU A 375 -2.91 21.34 0.03
C GLU A 375 -3.67 20.01 -0.08
N THR A 376 -3.01 18.91 0.28
CA THR A 376 -3.60 17.56 0.26
C THR A 376 -4.72 17.42 1.31
N LEU A 377 -4.57 18.00 2.52
CA LEU A 377 -5.65 18.06 3.51
C LEU A 377 -6.83 18.93 3.06
N ALA A 378 -6.56 20.12 2.53
CA ALA A 378 -7.61 21.01 2.05
C ALA A 378 -8.42 20.34 0.93
N ALA A 379 -7.74 19.63 0.02
CA ALA A 379 -8.38 18.95 -1.11
C ALA A 379 -9.31 17.80 -0.69
N ILE A 380 -9.12 17.21 0.50
CA ILE A 380 -10.04 16.20 1.07
C ILE A 380 -11.09 16.80 2.02
N GLY A 381 -11.21 18.14 2.06
CA GLY A 381 -12.25 18.85 2.78
C GLY A 381 -11.91 19.26 4.21
N PHE A 382 -10.65 19.22 4.64
CA PHE A 382 -10.27 19.86 5.89
C PHE A 382 -10.39 21.39 5.76
N ASP A 383 -11.12 22.01 6.68
CA ASP A 383 -11.26 23.47 6.72
C ASP A 383 -9.98 24.12 7.24
N LEU A 384 -9.07 24.43 6.32
CA LEU A 384 -7.89 25.21 6.62
C LEU A 384 -8.16 26.73 6.54
N ALA A 385 -9.32 27.17 6.05
CA ALA A 385 -9.66 28.59 5.99
C ALA A 385 -10.27 29.11 7.30
N GLY A 386 -10.84 28.21 8.10
CA GLY A 386 -11.43 28.51 9.41
C GLY A 386 -10.43 28.96 10.48
N PRO A 387 -10.94 29.27 11.70
CA PRO A 387 -10.15 29.83 12.79
C PRO A 387 -9.00 28.92 13.24
N ASP A 388 -9.19 27.59 13.17
CA ASP A 388 -8.17 26.61 13.54
C ASP A 388 -7.19 26.31 12.39
N GLY A 389 -7.52 26.70 11.16
CA GLY A 389 -6.76 26.34 9.97
C GLY A 389 -5.36 26.93 9.93
N ALA A 390 -5.16 28.12 10.51
CA ALA A 390 -3.84 28.70 10.69
C ALA A 390 -2.96 27.87 11.63
N ALA A 391 -3.51 27.39 12.74
CA ALA A 391 -2.80 26.53 13.68
C ALA A 391 -2.43 25.17 13.05
N VAL A 392 -3.33 24.60 12.22
CA VAL A 392 -3.05 23.37 11.47
C VAL A 392 -1.95 23.58 10.44
N ARG A 393 -1.96 24.68 9.67
CA ARG A 393 -0.86 24.99 8.74
C ARG A 393 0.49 25.12 9.45
N THR A 394 0.54 25.84 10.57
CA THR A 394 1.78 25.96 11.37
C THR A 394 2.24 24.61 11.90
N LEU A 395 1.31 23.75 12.33
CA LEU A 395 1.60 22.39 12.76
C LEU A 395 2.21 21.56 11.61
N LEU A 396 1.59 21.57 10.43
CA LEU A 396 2.06 20.84 9.25
C LEU A 396 3.43 21.32 8.78
N ALA A 397 3.69 22.64 8.79
CA ALA A 397 4.99 23.21 8.48
C ALA A 397 6.07 22.73 9.45
N ARG A 398 5.79 22.71 10.76
CA ARG A 398 6.69 22.14 11.77
C ARG A 398 6.97 20.66 11.53
N GLN A 399 5.93 19.87 11.22
CA GLN A 399 6.09 18.44 10.90
C GLN A 399 6.95 18.24 9.65
N ALA A 400 6.82 19.10 8.64
CA ALA A 400 7.66 19.07 7.44
C ALA A 400 9.13 19.40 7.75
N GLU A 401 9.39 20.38 8.62
CA GLU A 401 10.73 20.73 9.09
C GLU A 401 11.37 19.59 9.89
N GLU A 402 10.64 18.99 10.84
CA GLU A 402 11.08 17.82 11.63
C GLU A 402 11.45 16.62 10.75
N LEU A 403 10.75 16.42 9.62
CA LEU A 403 11.07 15.37 8.65
C LEU A 403 12.19 15.76 7.67
N GLY A 404 12.75 16.97 7.77
CA GLY A 404 13.76 17.50 6.85
C GLY A 404 13.23 17.66 5.42
N LEU A 405 11.92 17.91 5.28
CA LEU A 405 11.24 18.17 4.01
C LEU A 405 11.19 19.65 3.65
N GLY A 406 11.48 20.54 4.60
CA GLY A 406 11.56 21.97 4.35
C GLY A 406 12.46 22.22 3.14
N GLU A 407 11.97 23.04 2.20
CA GLU A 407 12.84 23.53 1.15
C GLU A 407 14.06 24.15 1.83
N PRO A 408 15.29 23.83 1.38
CA PRO A 408 16.38 24.73 1.71
C PRO A 408 15.90 26.07 1.16
N THR A 409 15.55 27.01 2.04
CA THR A 409 15.19 28.37 1.66
C THR A 409 16.34 28.84 0.80
N GLU A 410 16.19 28.72 -0.52
CA GLU A 410 17.18 29.18 -1.46
C GLU A 410 17.27 30.66 -1.11
N PRO A 411 18.43 31.13 -0.59
CA PRO A 411 18.51 32.46 -0.03
C PRO A 411 17.99 33.38 -1.11
N ALA A 412 16.84 34.03 -0.83
CA ALA A 412 16.10 34.80 -1.82
C ALA A 412 17.14 35.58 -2.61
N PRO A 413 17.21 35.42 -3.95
CA PRO A 413 18.32 35.90 -4.76
C PRO A 413 18.58 37.31 -4.30
N ALA A 414 19.75 37.53 -3.67
CA ALA A 414 20.03 38.73 -2.90
C ALA A 414 19.63 39.89 -3.80
N ALA A 415 18.53 40.57 -3.45
CA ALA A 415 17.87 41.50 -4.36
C ALA A 415 18.98 42.39 -4.89
N GLU A 416 19.31 42.24 -6.18
CA GLU A 416 20.43 42.96 -6.77
C GLU A 416 20.12 44.43 -6.51
N ALA A 417 20.86 45.02 -5.57
CA ALA A 417 20.75 46.41 -5.23
C ALA A 417 21.16 47.15 -6.50
N GLY A 418 20.16 47.53 -7.28
CA GLY A 418 20.35 48.31 -8.49
C GLY A 418 21.12 49.60 -8.15
N PRO A 419 22.06 50.01 -8.99
CA PRO A 419 22.92 51.17 -8.75
C PRO A 419 22.17 52.50 -8.66
#